data_AF-A0A1Z5II89-F1
#
_entry.id   AF-A0A1Z5II89-F1
#
_cell.length_a   1.000
_cell.length_b   1.000
_cell.length_c   1.000
_cell.angle_alpha   90.00
_cell.angle_beta   90.00
_cell.angle_gamma   90.00
#
_symmetry.space_group_name_H-M   'P 1'
#
loop_
_entity.id
_entity.type
_entity.pdbx_description
1 polymer ?
#
loop_
_entity_poly.entity_id
_entity_poly.type
_entity_poly.pdbx_seq_one_letter_code
_entity_poly.pdbx_strand_id
1 'polypeptide(L)'
;MKKSIVSVDGVKYVVTQPATDEIFESTVMGVSETIKTVHGKGYKLDGDPNKLYEIQWMVDGDLDSKSVSDWVQDWDTADAVFELD
;
A
#
# COMPACT_ATOMS: atom_id res chain seq x y z
N MET A 1 8.16 -16.38 5.71
CA MET A 1 7.65 -15.44 4.69
C MET A 1 8.76 -14.48 4.34
N LYS A 2 9.00 -14.22 3.05
CA LYS A 2 10.03 -13.29 2.61
C LYS A 2 9.55 -11.88 2.96
N LYS A 3 10.34 -11.12 3.71
CA LYS A 3 10.05 -9.70 3.99
C LYS A 3 10.10 -8.95 2.66
N SER A 4 9.02 -8.28 2.27
CA SER A 4 9.04 -7.36 1.13
C SER A 4 9.46 -5.98 1.63
N ILE A 5 10.29 -5.27 0.86
CA ILE A 5 10.72 -3.91 1.18
C ILE A 5 10.11 -2.99 0.14
N VAL A 6 9.43 -1.95 0.60
CA VAL A 6 8.68 -1.02 -0.23
C VAL A 6 9.19 0.39 0.01
N SER A 7 9.24 1.21 -1.03
CA SER A 7 9.62 2.61 -0.97
C SER A 7 8.38 3.51 -1.04
N VAL A 8 8.29 4.48 -0.13
CA VAL A 8 7.27 5.55 -0.15
C VAL A 8 8.00 6.87 0.05
N ASP A 9 7.95 7.77 -0.93
CA ASP A 9 8.66 9.07 -0.90
C ASP A 9 10.15 8.98 -0.53
N GLY A 10 10.83 7.92 -0.98
CA GLY A 10 12.24 7.65 -0.67
C GLY A 10 12.52 7.05 0.71
N VAL A 11 11.49 6.84 1.54
CA VAL A 11 11.57 6.13 2.82
C VAL A 11 11.24 4.66 2.60
N LYS A 12 12.06 3.76 3.16
CA LYS A 12 11.87 2.31 3.02
C LYS A 12 11.09 1.73 4.19
N TYR A 13 10.17 0.82 3.88
CA TYR A 13 9.34 0.12 4.84
C TYR A 13 9.46 -1.39 4.63
N VAL A 14 9.48 -2.13 5.73
CA VAL A 14 9.40 -3.58 5.73
C VAL A 14 7.94 -3.98 5.86
N VAL A 15 7.38 -4.58 4.82
CA VAL A 15 6.02 -5.10 4.84
C VAL A 15 5.99 -6.40 5.65
N THR A 16 5.18 -6.42 6.71
CA THR A 16 4.96 -7.57 7.57
C THR A 16 3.60 -8.22 7.32
N GLN A 17 2.63 -7.45 6.82
CA GLN A 17 1.34 -7.92 6.37
C GLN A 17 1.12 -7.42 4.93
N PRO A 18 1.12 -8.31 3.92
CA PRO A 18 0.89 -7.90 2.54
C PRO A 18 -0.55 -7.40 2.36
N ALA A 19 -0.78 -6.64 1.28
CA ALA A 19 -2.12 -6.21 0.94
C ALA A 19 -3.04 -7.39 0.60
N THR A 20 -4.29 -7.29 1.04
CA THR A 20 -5.36 -8.23 0.71
C THR A 20 -6.07 -7.82 -0.58
N ASP A 21 -7.06 -8.60 -0.99
CA ASP A 21 -7.97 -8.31 -2.11
C ASP A 21 -9.09 -7.31 -1.74
N GLU A 22 -8.98 -6.69 -0.56
CA GLU A 22 -9.91 -5.66 -0.12
C GLU A 22 -9.54 -4.31 -0.74
N ILE A 23 -10.43 -3.79 -1.58
CA ILE A 23 -10.30 -2.48 -2.21
C ILE A 23 -10.96 -1.43 -1.33
N PHE A 24 -10.20 -0.39 -1.00
CA PHE A 24 -10.67 0.79 -0.31
C PHE A 24 -10.88 1.91 -1.31
N GLU A 25 -12.11 2.40 -1.38
CA GLU A 25 -12.50 3.52 -2.24
C GLU A 25 -12.57 4.80 -1.41
N SER A 26 -11.84 5.84 -1.84
CA SER A 26 -11.86 7.15 -1.19
C SER A 26 -12.24 8.24 -2.19
N THR A 27 -13.26 9.02 -1.86
CA THR A 27 -13.66 10.20 -2.63
C THR A 27 -12.93 11.41 -2.08
N VAL A 28 -12.00 11.96 -2.87
CA VAL A 28 -11.32 13.20 -2.50
C VAL A 28 -12.29 14.37 -2.67
N MET A 29 -12.58 15.09 -1.59
CA MET A 29 -13.51 16.23 -1.63
C MET A 29 -13.03 17.29 -2.63
N GLY A 30 -13.82 17.56 -3.66
CA GLY A 30 -13.52 18.55 -4.70
C GLY A 30 -13.12 17.98 -6.06
N VAL A 31 -12.99 16.66 -6.18
CA VAL A 31 -12.78 15.94 -7.46
C VAL A 31 -13.89 14.91 -7.64
N SER A 32 -14.35 14.71 -8.88
CA SER A 32 -15.38 13.71 -9.20
C SER A 32 -14.85 12.28 -9.26
N GLU A 33 -13.55 12.08 -9.03
CA GLU A 33 -12.88 10.81 -9.18
C GLU A 33 -12.73 10.11 -7.83
N THR A 34 -13.13 8.85 -7.80
CA THR A 34 -12.92 7.94 -6.67
C THR A 34 -11.58 7.25 -6.86
N ILE A 35 -10.70 7.36 -5.87
CA ILE A 35 -9.42 6.66 -5.86
C ILE A 35 -9.64 5.29 -5.22
N LYS A 36 -9.09 4.25 -5.84
CA LYS A 36 -9.11 2.88 -5.33
C LYS A 36 -7.72 2.52 -4.82
N THR A 37 -7.65 1.92 -3.64
CA THR A 37 -6.39 1.54 -3.00
C THR A 37 -6.49 0.16 -2.37
N VAL A 38 -5.35 -0.53 -2.25
CA VAL A 38 -5.20 -1.75 -1.45
C VAL A 38 -4.12 -1.52 -0.40
N HIS A 39 -4.30 -2.09 0.79
CA HIS A 39 -3.53 -1.70 1.97
C HIS A 39 -2.79 -2.88 2.58
N GLY A 40 -1.54 -2.67 2.93
CA GLY A 40 -0.71 -3.57 3.72
C GLY A 40 -0.21 -2.88 4.98
N LYS A 41 0.53 -3.61 5.82
CA LYS A 41 1.13 -3.07 7.05
C LYS A 41 2.60 -3.41 7.16
N GLY A 42 3.34 -2.49 7.76
CA GLY A 42 4.78 -2.63 7.94
C GLY A 42 5.35 -1.68 8.98
N TYR A 43 6.67 -1.64 9.04
CA TYR A 43 7.42 -0.70 9.87
C TYR A 43 8.56 -0.09 9.04
N LYS A 44 9.07 1.08 9.43
CA LYS A 44 10.21 1.72 8.75
C LYS A 44 11.45 0.83 8.85
N LEU A 45 12.16 0.62 7.74
CA LEU A 45 13.33 -0.28 7.68
C LEU A 45 14.38 0.05 8.75
N ASP A 46 14.64 1.35 8.95
CA ASP A 46 15.60 1.87 9.93
C ASP A 46 14.91 2.45 11.19
N GLY A 47 13.65 2.06 11.45
CA GLY A 47 12.85 2.54 12.57
C GLY A 47 12.56 1.48 13.66
N ASP A 48 11.67 1.83 14.60
CA ASP A 48 11.18 0.89 15.62
C ASP A 48 10.24 -0.13 14.96
N PRO A 49 10.52 -1.45 15.03
CA PRO A 49 9.67 -2.48 14.46
C PRO A 49 8.30 -2.61 15.15
N ASN A 50 8.12 -2.04 16.34
CA ASN A 50 6.81 -1.99 17.01
C ASN A 50 5.96 -0.81 16.54
N LYS A 51 6.57 0.16 15.86
CA LYS A 51 5.88 1.31 15.31
C LYS A 51 5.35 0.98 13.91
N LEU A 52 4.06 0.64 13.85
CA LEU A 52 3.43 0.16 12.62
C LEU A 52 2.90 1.31 11.76
N TYR A 53 2.89 1.04 10.47
CA TYR A 53 2.40 1.93 9.43
C TYR A 53 1.48 1.13 8.49
N GLU A 54 0.40 1.76 8.06
CA GLU A 54 -0.39 1.32 6.91
C GLU A 54 0.26 1.84 5.64
N ILE A 55 0.47 0.96 4.68
CA ILE A 55 1.11 1.24 3.39
C ILE A 55 0.05 1.03 2.33
N GLN A 56 -0.18 2.03 1.48
CA GLN A 56 -1.25 2.03 0.49
C GLN A 56 -0.68 2.06 -0.92
N TRP A 57 -1.22 1.20 -1.77
CA TRP A 57 -0.98 1.20 -3.21
C TRP A 57 -2.25 1.59 -3.94
N MET A 58 -2.12 2.44 -4.95
CA MET A 58 -3.17 2.78 -5.87
C MET A 58 -3.47 1.59 -6.78
N VAL A 59 -4.76 1.34 -7.02
CA VAL A 59 -5.21 0.31 -7.93
C VAL A 59 -5.26 0.92 -9.33
N ASP A 60 -4.22 0.68 -10.13
CA ASP A 60 -4.00 1.26 -11.46
C ASP A 60 -3.54 0.23 -12.52
N GLY A 61 -3.53 -1.05 -12.16
CA GLY A 61 -3.19 -2.19 -13.01
C GLY A 61 -4.40 -2.84 -13.71
N ASP A 62 -4.32 -4.17 -13.93
CA ASP A 62 -5.37 -4.95 -14.59
C ASP A 62 -6.51 -5.30 -13.63
N LEU A 63 -7.54 -4.45 -13.66
CA LEU A 63 -8.74 -4.58 -12.83
C LEU A 63 -9.66 -5.76 -13.22
N ASP A 64 -9.49 -6.35 -14.40
CA ASP A 64 -10.25 -7.54 -14.80
C ASP A 64 -9.63 -8.83 -14.23
N SER A 65 -8.43 -8.74 -13.65
CA SER A 65 -7.76 -9.86 -12.98
C SER A 65 -8.43 -10.20 -11.65
N LYS A 66 -8.38 -11.49 -11.29
CA LYS A 66 -8.78 -11.99 -9.96
C LYS A 66 -7.65 -11.98 -8.94
N SER A 67 -6.44 -11.58 -9.35
CA SER A 67 -5.25 -11.58 -8.51
C SER A 67 -4.85 -10.15 -8.15
N VAL A 68 -4.73 -9.89 -6.85
CA VAL A 68 -4.27 -8.61 -6.30
C VAL A 68 -2.93 -8.20 -6.88
N SER A 69 -2.03 -9.16 -7.14
CA SER A 69 -0.72 -8.91 -7.75
C SER A 69 -0.77 -8.12 -9.05
N ASP A 70 -1.88 -8.19 -9.78
CA ASP A 70 -2.03 -7.62 -11.11
C ASP A 70 -2.73 -6.25 -11.06
N TRP A 71 -3.32 -5.90 -9.90
CA TRP A 71 -4.09 -4.67 -9.69
C TRP A 71 -3.21 -3.44 -9.47
N VAL A 72 -1.95 -3.63 -9.11
CA VAL A 72 -0.98 -2.57 -8.84
C VAL A 72 0.18 -2.75 -9.83
N GLN A 73 0.55 -1.69 -10.54
CA GLN A 73 1.62 -1.76 -11.56
C GLN A 73 3.02 -1.97 -10.94
N ASP A 74 3.28 -1.39 -9.77
CA ASP A 74 4.55 -1.50 -9.05
C ASP A 74 4.32 -1.79 -7.56
N TRP A 75 4.63 -3.01 -7.14
CA TRP A 75 4.54 -3.40 -5.72
C TRP A 75 5.73 -2.93 -4.88
N ASP A 76 6.84 -2.53 -5.50
CA ASP A 76 8.05 -2.08 -4.81
C ASP A 76 7.97 -0.59 -4.40
N THR A 77 7.05 0.17 -5.01
CA THR A 77 6.78 1.57 -4.68
C THR A 77 5.31 1.75 -4.28
N ALA A 78 5.05 2.25 -3.07
CA ALA A 78 3.69 2.56 -2.62
C ALA A 78 3.42 4.06 -2.67
N ASP A 79 2.15 4.43 -2.82
CA ASP A 79 1.70 5.81 -3.03
C ASP A 79 1.57 6.61 -1.74
N ALA A 80 1.24 5.94 -0.64
CA ALA A 80 1.03 6.61 0.64
C ALA A 80 1.35 5.72 1.83
N VAL A 81 1.62 6.36 2.96
CA VAL A 81 1.86 5.69 4.24
C VAL A 81 1.28 6.48 5.41
N PHE A 82 0.61 5.79 6.32
CA PHE A 82 -0.03 6.38 7.49
C PHE A 82 0.48 5.69 8.75
N GLU A 83 0.81 6.47 9.78
CA GLU A 83 1.18 5.94 11.08
C GLU A 83 -0.04 5.34 11.77
N LEU A 84 0.11 4.15 12.35
CA LEU A 84 -0.94 3.50 13.13
C LEU A 84 -0.67 3.76 14.63
N ASP A 85 -1.70 4.24 15.33
CA ASP A 85 -1.68 4.45 16.79
C ASP A 85 -1.75 3.14 17.59
#